data_AF-A0A2U9CTQ4-F1
#
_entry.id   AF-A0A2U9CTQ4-F1
#
_cell.length_a   1.000
_cell.length_b   1.000
_cell.length_c   1.000
_cell.angle_alpha   90.00
_cell.angle_beta   90.00
_cell.angle_gamma   90.00
#
_symmetry.space_group_name_H-M   'P 1'
#
loop_
_entity.id
_entity.type
_entity.pdbx_description
1 polymer ?
#
loop_
_entity_poly.entity_id
_entity_poly.type
_entity_poly.pdbx_seq_one_letter_code
_entity_poly.pdbx_strand_id
1 'polypeptide(L)'
;MERNVSSPLNMTTVPTQLLVNATGDINATVKPFSVFDGCDHQVEGILFDLTLQCINVFLGFPANVLVIAILIRNRKEPSTSDIFLGCLAAMDVYFSAMPPLSFLNLYLWHSKGVWSALKFSYGVKDTSGPLFLSCICLDRFVAVVFPIQFGQLKHIKYRLSLSVLVLCLTFAYSAAKTVGGLPNFEKVFTGEVLATFTWMVVCNMSILWVLKRSRGAGKDEMHPMKRKAFKMVLSILCIIVFNYLPPVALFPFEDFYSPDVFRCYVQPVGFAFLNVSSTIQPLVYLCRLEKAQFLSDGCVKKCCPCAAEENTKAPPAQNT
;
A
#
# COMPACT_ATOMS: atom_id res chain seq x y z
N MET A 1 10.82 -7.11 76.52
CA MET A 1 9.69 -7.44 77.38
C MET A 1 8.65 -8.08 76.48
N GLU A 2 8.76 -9.36 76.17
CA GLU A 2 8.43 -10.55 76.99
C GLU A 2 7.12 -11.16 76.50
N ARG A 3 7.20 -12.48 76.26
CA ARG A 3 6.13 -13.39 75.87
C ARG A 3 5.19 -13.67 77.06
N ASN A 4 3.94 -14.02 76.73
CA ASN A 4 3.08 -15.04 77.37
C ASN A 4 1.87 -15.21 76.41
N VAL A 5 1.52 -16.34 75.77
CA VAL A 5 1.18 -17.71 76.23
C VAL A 5 0.12 -17.65 77.35
N SER A 6 -1.13 -18.12 77.27
CA SER A 6 -1.74 -19.30 76.61
C SER A 6 -3.28 -19.22 76.54
N SER A 7 -3.85 -19.95 75.56
CA SER A 7 -5.25 -20.41 75.26
C SER A 7 -6.04 -21.02 76.47
N PRO A 8 -7.33 -21.49 76.40
CA PRO A 8 -8.05 -22.06 75.22
C PRO A 8 -9.61 -21.99 75.13
N LEU A 9 -10.14 -22.63 74.06
CA LEU A 9 -11.52 -23.10 73.74
C LEU A 9 -12.51 -22.01 73.25
N ASN A 10 -13.33 -22.20 72.21
CA ASN A 10 -13.96 -23.44 71.75
C ASN A 10 -14.39 -23.38 70.26
N MET A 11 -14.55 -24.56 69.66
CA MET A 11 -14.92 -24.82 68.27
C MET A 11 -16.29 -24.25 67.85
N THR A 12 -16.41 -23.76 66.61
CA THR A 12 -17.28 -24.40 65.60
C THR A 12 -16.95 -23.89 64.19
N THR A 13 -16.47 -24.79 63.36
CA THR A 13 -16.25 -24.64 61.92
C THR A 13 -17.57 -24.73 61.16
N VAL A 14 -17.90 -23.70 60.37
CA VAL A 14 -18.85 -23.81 59.25
C VAL A 14 -18.29 -23.02 58.07
N PRO A 15 -17.77 -23.66 57.01
CA PRO A 15 -17.64 -23.01 55.72
C PRO A 15 -18.95 -23.21 54.96
N THR A 16 -19.67 -22.12 54.71
CA THR A 16 -20.80 -22.10 53.77
C THR A 16 -20.29 -22.51 52.39
N GLN A 17 -20.46 -23.79 52.05
CA GLN A 17 -20.32 -24.25 50.68
C GLN A 17 -21.46 -23.64 49.87
N LEU A 18 -21.13 -22.64 49.06
CA LEU A 18 -21.94 -22.26 47.92
C LEU A 18 -21.96 -23.46 46.97
N LEU A 19 -23.07 -24.19 47.02
CA LEU A 19 -23.41 -25.29 46.14
C LEU A 19 -23.54 -24.69 44.72
N VAL A 20 -22.42 -24.69 43.97
CA VAL A 20 -22.45 -24.44 42.53
C VAL A 20 -23.20 -25.61 41.92
N ASN A 21 -24.46 -25.36 41.57
CA ASN A 21 -25.32 -26.26 40.83
C ASN A 21 -24.72 -26.45 39.42
N ALA A 22 -23.75 -27.34 39.32
CA ALA A 22 -23.07 -27.73 38.08
C ALA A 22 -23.96 -28.69 37.29
N THR A 23 -25.01 -28.15 36.69
CA THR A 23 -25.79 -28.78 35.62
C THR A 23 -26.36 -27.68 34.72
N GLY A 24 -25.45 -26.85 34.21
CA GLY A 24 -25.66 -26.14 32.96
C GLY A 24 -24.68 -26.73 31.97
N ASP A 25 -25.13 -27.64 31.12
CA ASP A 25 -24.42 -27.97 29.89
C ASP A 25 -24.25 -26.67 29.11
N ILE A 26 -23.07 -26.06 29.24
CA ILE A 26 -22.67 -24.97 28.39
C ILE A 26 -22.41 -25.61 27.03
N ASN A 27 -23.48 -25.75 26.24
CA ASN A 27 -23.42 -25.88 24.78
C ASN A 27 -22.85 -24.58 24.19
N ALA A 28 -21.66 -24.16 24.62
CA ALA A 28 -20.87 -23.19 23.89
C ALA A 28 -20.31 -23.93 22.70
N THR A 29 -21.05 -23.93 21.60
CA THR A 29 -20.48 -24.20 20.28
C THR A 29 -19.29 -23.25 20.15
N VAL A 30 -18.07 -23.80 20.14
CA VAL A 30 -16.85 -23.01 19.96
C VAL A 30 -17.00 -22.33 18.60
N LYS A 31 -17.29 -21.03 18.61
CA LYS A 31 -17.42 -20.25 17.37
C LYS A 31 -16.08 -20.38 16.62
N PRO A 32 -16.07 -20.80 15.35
CA PRO A 32 -14.84 -20.86 14.58
C PRO A 32 -14.21 -19.46 14.54
N PHE A 33 -12.89 -19.40 14.66
CA PHE A 33 -12.15 -18.14 14.66
C PHE A 33 -12.48 -17.32 13.40
N SER A 34 -13.03 -16.12 13.60
CA SER A 34 -13.24 -15.14 12.54
C SER A 34 -12.57 -13.82 12.90
N VAL A 35 -11.81 -13.28 11.95
CA VAL A 35 -11.13 -11.98 12.11
C VAL A 35 -12.14 -10.83 12.21
N PHE A 36 -13.33 -11.03 11.66
CA PHE A 36 -14.40 -10.03 11.61
C PHE A 36 -15.35 -10.11 12.81
N ASP A 37 -15.03 -10.93 13.82
CA ASP A 37 -15.82 -11.00 15.04
C ASP A 37 -15.93 -9.60 15.69
N GLY A 38 -17.17 -9.19 15.98
CA GLY A 38 -17.49 -7.87 16.52
C GLY A 38 -17.63 -6.75 15.48
N CYS A 39 -17.46 -7.02 14.18
CA CYS A 39 -17.64 -6.05 13.12
C CYS A 39 -19.02 -6.12 12.42
N ASP A 40 -19.98 -6.85 13.00
CA ASP A 40 -21.28 -7.15 12.38
C ASP A 40 -22.10 -5.91 12.01
N HIS A 41 -21.89 -4.79 12.72
CA HIS A 41 -22.56 -3.51 12.47
C HIS A 41 -21.79 -2.55 11.55
N GLN A 42 -20.58 -2.91 11.10
CA GLN A 42 -19.67 -2.04 10.33
C GLN A 42 -19.07 -2.77 9.11
N VAL A 43 -19.84 -3.68 8.50
CA VAL A 43 -19.39 -4.59 7.43
C VAL A 43 -18.97 -3.86 6.15
N GLU A 44 -19.50 -2.65 5.92
CA GLU A 44 -19.27 -1.87 4.71
C GLU A 44 -17.78 -1.60 4.45
N GLY A 45 -17.01 -1.25 5.47
CA GLY A 45 -15.58 -0.98 5.34
C GLY A 45 -14.78 -2.21 4.92
N ILE A 46 -15.15 -3.37 5.45
CA ILE A 46 -14.54 -4.66 5.12
C ILE A 46 -14.87 -5.05 3.67
N LEU A 47 -16.14 -4.90 3.25
CA LEU A 47 -16.55 -5.19 1.87
C LEU A 47 -15.86 -4.27 0.86
N PHE A 48 -15.64 -3.01 1.22
CA PHE A 48 -14.92 -2.07 0.39
C PHE A 48 -13.47 -2.50 0.15
N ASP A 49 -12.73 -2.82 1.22
CA ASP A 49 -11.36 -3.32 1.10
C ASP A 49 -11.31 -4.64 0.30
N LEU A 50 -12.22 -5.57 0.57
CA LEU A 50 -12.31 -6.84 -0.16
C LEU A 50 -12.53 -6.63 -1.66
N THR A 51 -13.38 -5.67 -2.03
CA THR A 51 -13.63 -5.31 -3.44
C THR A 51 -12.37 -4.81 -4.11
N LEU A 52 -11.59 -3.94 -3.45
CA LEU A 52 -10.33 -3.46 -4.00
C LEU A 52 -9.25 -4.55 -4.07
N GLN A 53 -9.25 -5.50 -3.13
CA GLN A 53 -8.39 -6.69 -3.21
C GLN A 53 -8.71 -7.55 -4.44
N CYS A 54 -9.99 -7.77 -4.75
CA CYS A 54 -10.38 -8.45 -5.99
C CYS A 54 -9.84 -7.73 -7.22
N ILE A 55 -9.98 -6.40 -7.28
CA ILE A 55 -9.42 -5.58 -8.36
C ILE A 55 -7.90 -5.77 -8.46
N ASN A 56 -7.19 -5.78 -7.32
CA ASN A 56 -5.75 -6.00 -7.28
C ASN A 56 -5.35 -7.39 -7.80
N VAL A 57 -6.12 -8.44 -7.51
CA VAL A 57 -5.86 -9.79 -8.03
C VAL A 57 -6.02 -9.81 -9.55
N PHE A 58 -7.11 -9.27 -10.09
CA PHE A 58 -7.43 -9.41 -11.51
C PHE A 58 -6.72 -8.39 -12.41
N LEU A 59 -6.43 -7.18 -11.92
CA LEU A 59 -5.80 -6.10 -12.68
C LEU A 59 -4.39 -5.80 -12.19
N GLY A 60 -4.21 -5.67 -10.87
CA GLY A 60 -2.92 -5.36 -10.26
C GLY A 60 -1.85 -6.42 -10.51
N PHE A 61 -2.17 -7.69 -10.29
CA PHE A 61 -1.25 -8.80 -10.51
C PHE A 61 -0.73 -8.86 -11.96
N PRO A 62 -1.58 -8.96 -13.01
CA PRO A 62 -1.08 -9.01 -14.37
C PRO A 62 -0.36 -7.72 -14.78
N ALA A 63 -0.82 -6.55 -14.32
CA ALA A 63 -0.15 -5.29 -14.62
C ALA A 63 1.27 -5.25 -14.04
N ASN A 64 1.47 -5.62 -12.78
CA ASN A 64 2.81 -5.64 -12.17
C ASN A 64 3.73 -6.71 -12.77
N VAL A 65 3.20 -7.90 -13.11
CA VAL A 65 3.96 -8.92 -13.84
C VAL A 65 4.44 -8.37 -15.19
N LEU A 66 3.57 -7.66 -15.91
CA LEU A 66 3.92 -7.04 -17.19
C LEU A 66 4.97 -5.94 -17.01
N VAL A 67 4.88 -5.11 -15.97
CA VAL A 67 5.91 -4.12 -15.62
C VAL A 67 7.27 -4.80 -15.42
N ILE A 68 7.34 -5.86 -14.60
CA ILE A 68 8.58 -6.61 -14.38
C ILE A 68 9.12 -7.19 -15.69
N ALA A 69 8.25 -7.79 -16.51
CA ALA A 69 8.64 -8.36 -17.80
C ALA A 69 9.22 -7.29 -18.75
N ILE A 70 8.62 -6.11 -18.81
CA ILE A 70 9.11 -4.98 -19.60
C ILE A 70 10.46 -4.49 -19.08
N LEU A 71 10.62 -4.32 -17.77
CA LEU A 71 11.88 -3.90 -17.17
C LEU A 71 13.02 -4.91 -17.44
N ILE A 72 12.71 -6.22 -17.45
CA ILE A 72 13.67 -7.26 -17.81
C ILE A 72 14.01 -7.22 -19.31
N ARG A 73 13.03 -6.99 -20.18
CA ARG A 73 13.26 -6.90 -21.63
C ARG A 73 14.07 -5.65 -22.01
N ASN A 74 13.83 -4.53 -21.35
CA ASN A 74 14.48 -3.24 -21.61
C ASN A 74 15.78 -3.04 -20.82
N ARG A 75 16.37 -4.10 -20.25
CA ARG A 75 17.63 -4.06 -19.46
C ARG A 75 18.83 -3.41 -20.17
N LYS A 76 18.78 -3.26 -21.50
CA LYS A 76 19.85 -2.65 -22.30
C LYS A 76 19.87 -1.11 -22.18
N GLU A 77 18.73 -0.50 -21.86
CA GLU A 77 18.59 0.96 -21.64
C GLU A 77 17.85 1.23 -20.31
N PRO A 78 18.41 0.81 -19.17
CA PRO A 78 17.71 0.93 -17.90
C PRO A 78 17.63 2.41 -17.49
N SER A 79 16.41 2.88 -17.23
CA SER A 79 16.20 4.14 -16.55
C SER A 79 16.70 4.03 -15.11
N THR A 80 17.09 5.17 -14.56
CA THR A 80 17.69 5.25 -13.24
C THR A 80 16.78 4.73 -12.12
N SER A 81 15.48 4.96 -12.24
CA SER A 81 14.48 4.54 -11.26
C SER A 81 13.97 3.10 -11.42
N ASP A 82 14.45 2.36 -12.41
CA ASP A 82 13.89 1.04 -12.79
C ASP A 82 14.11 -0.02 -11.72
N ILE A 83 15.18 0.08 -10.91
CA ILE A 83 15.40 -0.83 -9.77
C ILE A 83 14.27 -0.67 -8.75
N PHE A 84 13.97 0.57 -8.34
CA PHE A 84 12.91 0.83 -7.35
C PHE A 84 11.55 0.40 -7.89
N LEU A 85 11.27 0.69 -9.17
CA LEU A 85 10.03 0.28 -9.81
C LEU A 85 9.90 -1.25 -9.90
N GLY A 86 10.99 -1.94 -10.23
CA GLY A 86 11.01 -3.40 -10.27
C GLY A 86 10.83 -4.04 -8.89
N CYS A 87 11.46 -3.49 -7.86
CA CYS A 87 11.26 -3.95 -6.48
C CYS A 87 9.82 -3.71 -6.00
N LEU A 88 9.26 -2.52 -6.27
CA LEU A 88 7.87 -2.20 -5.95
C LEU A 88 6.91 -3.16 -6.65
N ALA A 89 7.07 -3.36 -7.96
CA ALA A 89 6.23 -4.29 -8.72
C ALA A 89 6.35 -5.73 -8.20
N ALA A 90 7.55 -6.18 -7.79
CA ALA A 90 7.73 -7.51 -7.20
C ALA A 90 6.99 -7.66 -5.86
N MET A 91 7.03 -6.64 -5.00
CA MET A 91 6.29 -6.62 -3.74
C MET A 91 4.77 -6.59 -3.99
N ASP A 92 4.31 -5.81 -4.98
CA ASP A 92 2.90 -5.74 -5.34
C ASP A 92 2.40 -7.06 -5.98
N VAL A 93 3.21 -7.79 -6.76
CA VAL A 93 2.89 -9.14 -7.24
C VAL A 93 2.73 -10.11 -6.07
N TYR A 94 3.69 -10.10 -5.14
CA TYR A 94 3.64 -10.93 -3.95
C TYR A 94 2.37 -10.66 -3.13
N PHE A 95 2.07 -9.38 -2.86
CA PHE A 95 0.87 -8.98 -2.14
C PHE A 95 -0.41 -9.38 -2.88
N SER A 96 -0.48 -9.15 -4.21
CA SER A 96 -1.67 -9.47 -5.00
C SER A 96 -1.92 -10.98 -5.14
N ALA A 97 -0.95 -11.84 -4.85
CA ALA A 97 -1.12 -13.29 -4.81
C ALA A 97 -1.71 -13.81 -3.49
N MET A 98 -1.76 -12.99 -2.43
CA MET A 98 -2.22 -13.38 -1.10
C MET A 98 -3.74 -13.34 -0.88
N PRO A 99 -4.54 -12.44 -1.49
CA PRO A 99 -5.99 -12.43 -1.29
C PRO A 99 -6.70 -13.75 -1.60
N PRO A 100 -6.36 -14.54 -2.64
CA PRO A 100 -6.95 -15.88 -2.83
C PRO A 100 -6.74 -16.81 -1.63
N LEU A 101 -5.57 -16.75 -0.98
CA LEU A 101 -5.28 -17.49 0.24
C LEU A 101 -6.09 -16.95 1.43
N SER A 102 -6.35 -15.64 1.47
CA SER A 102 -7.25 -15.01 2.44
C SER A 102 -8.66 -15.60 2.35
N PHE A 103 -9.23 -15.68 1.13
CA PHE A 103 -10.54 -16.29 0.91
C PHE A 103 -10.60 -17.76 1.32
N LEU A 104 -9.62 -18.57 0.90
CA LEU A 104 -9.56 -19.98 1.28
C LEU A 104 -9.42 -20.16 2.80
N ASN A 105 -8.66 -19.28 3.45
CA ASN A 105 -8.51 -19.34 4.90
C ASN A 105 -9.77 -18.90 5.65
N LEU A 106 -10.50 -17.93 5.11
CA LEU A 106 -11.73 -17.42 5.71
C LEU A 106 -12.88 -18.44 5.61
N TYR A 107 -12.99 -19.17 4.50
CA TYR A 107 -14.12 -20.07 4.25
C TYR A 107 -13.84 -21.56 4.49
N LEU A 108 -12.58 -22.02 4.36
CA LEU A 108 -12.26 -23.45 4.36
C LEU A 108 -11.24 -23.82 5.46
N TRP A 109 -10.07 -23.17 5.49
CA TRP A 109 -8.96 -23.65 6.34
C TRP A 109 -9.02 -23.20 7.80
N HIS A 110 -9.49 -21.98 8.09
CA HIS A 110 -9.49 -21.37 9.43
C HIS A 110 -8.14 -21.49 10.17
N SER A 111 -7.02 -21.43 9.43
CA SER A 111 -5.68 -21.65 9.96
C SER A 111 -5.06 -20.35 10.50
N LYS A 112 -4.56 -20.42 11.75
CA LYS A 112 -3.79 -19.33 12.38
C LYS A 112 -2.48 -19.05 11.63
N GLY A 113 -1.85 -20.07 11.06
CA GLY A 113 -0.60 -19.91 10.31
C GLY A 113 -0.80 -19.12 9.02
N VAL A 114 -1.88 -19.40 8.29
CA VAL A 114 -2.23 -18.64 7.08
C VAL A 114 -2.61 -17.20 7.45
N TRP A 115 -3.33 -17.00 8.56
CA TRP A 115 -3.62 -15.65 9.06
C TRP A 115 -2.35 -14.87 9.41
N SER A 116 -1.38 -15.51 10.05
CA SER A 116 -0.06 -14.94 10.32
C SER A 116 0.68 -14.55 9.04
N ALA A 117 0.62 -15.38 8.00
CA ALA A 117 1.22 -15.09 6.70
C ALA A 117 0.52 -13.91 5.99
N LEU A 118 -0.80 -13.81 6.10
CA LEU A 118 -1.58 -12.68 5.57
C LEU A 118 -1.19 -11.39 6.28
N LYS A 119 -1.14 -11.37 7.62
CA LYS A 119 -0.67 -10.21 8.40
C LYS A 119 0.72 -9.74 7.97
N PHE A 120 1.63 -10.69 7.76
CA PHE A 120 2.96 -10.38 7.25
C PHE A 120 2.89 -9.71 5.88
N SER A 121 2.09 -10.24 4.96
CA SER A 121 1.93 -9.68 3.62
C SER A 121 1.35 -8.26 3.62
N TYR A 122 0.36 -7.99 4.47
CA TYR A 122 -0.12 -6.62 4.68
C TYR A 122 0.98 -5.70 5.20
N GLY A 123 1.78 -6.16 6.18
CA GLY A 123 2.94 -5.39 6.65
C GLY A 123 3.95 -5.08 5.53
N VAL A 124 4.15 -6.02 4.60
CA VAL A 124 5.02 -5.80 3.45
C VAL A 124 4.45 -4.69 2.57
N LYS A 125 3.15 -4.72 2.28
CA LYS A 125 2.49 -3.73 1.44
C LYS A 125 2.49 -2.33 2.06
N ASP A 126 2.19 -2.25 3.36
CA ASP A 126 2.14 -1.03 4.14
C ASP A 126 3.42 -0.20 3.99
N THR A 127 4.58 -0.84 4.11
CA THR A 127 5.87 -0.14 4.12
C THR A 127 6.53 -0.08 2.73
N SER A 128 6.46 -1.15 1.92
CA SER A 128 7.15 -1.18 0.63
C SER A 128 6.63 -0.14 -0.35
N GLY A 129 5.31 0.05 -0.41
CA GLY A 129 4.66 1.01 -1.32
C GLY A 129 5.16 2.44 -1.11
N PRO A 130 4.89 3.05 0.06
CA PRO A 130 5.29 4.42 0.36
C PRO A 130 6.80 4.65 0.27
N LEU A 131 7.63 3.71 0.76
CA LEU A 131 9.08 3.87 0.75
C LEU A 131 9.65 3.81 -0.67
N PHE A 132 9.29 2.81 -1.49
CA PHE A 132 9.80 2.73 -2.87
C PHE A 132 9.33 3.91 -3.72
N LEU A 133 8.08 4.38 -3.55
CA LEU A 133 7.60 5.58 -4.22
C LEU A 133 8.34 6.84 -3.79
N SER A 134 8.70 6.94 -2.50
CA SER A 134 9.54 8.00 -1.98
C SER A 134 10.93 7.99 -2.61
N CYS A 135 11.54 6.81 -2.81
CA CYS A 135 12.80 6.65 -3.52
C CYS A 135 12.70 7.02 -5.01
N ILE A 136 11.61 6.61 -5.69
CA ILE A 136 11.34 6.99 -7.09
C ILE A 136 11.18 8.50 -7.20
N CYS A 137 10.46 9.12 -6.25
CA CYS A 137 10.29 10.57 -6.22
C CYS A 137 11.64 11.26 -6.01
N LEU A 138 12.44 10.81 -5.06
CA LEU A 138 13.79 11.34 -4.80
C LEU A 138 14.67 11.29 -6.06
N ASP A 139 14.72 10.16 -6.76
CA ASP A 139 15.54 10.02 -7.98
C ASP A 139 15.10 11.04 -9.06
N ARG A 140 13.78 11.22 -9.25
CA ARG A 140 13.22 12.22 -10.18
C ARG A 140 13.47 13.66 -9.72
N PHE A 141 13.36 13.93 -8.42
CA PHE A 141 13.59 15.25 -7.85
C PHE A 141 15.03 15.68 -8.06
N VAL A 142 16.00 14.83 -7.72
CA VAL A 142 17.42 15.14 -7.94
C VAL A 142 17.71 15.32 -9.43
N ALA A 143 17.13 14.50 -10.31
CA ALA A 143 17.30 14.63 -11.76
C ALA A 143 16.81 15.97 -12.31
N VAL A 144 15.68 16.49 -11.83
CA VAL A 144 15.04 17.70 -12.36
C VAL A 144 15.56 18.97 -11.67
N VAL A 145 15.71 18.93 -10.34
CA VAL A 145 16.07 20.12 -9.53
C VAL A 145 17.58 20.30 -9.48
N PHE A 146 18.35 19.21 -9.48
CA PHE A 146 19.80 19.22 -9.32
C PHE A 146 20.54 18.40 -10.40
N PRO A 147 20.43 18.77 -11.69
CA PRO A 147 20.93 17.96 -12.80
C PRO A 147 22.45 17.68 -12.74
N ILE A 148 23.25 18.62 -12.20
CA ILE A 148 24.71 18.45 -12.04
C ILE A 148 25.02 17.35 -11.01
N GLN A 149 24.34 17.37 -9.87
CA GLN A 149 24.51 16.39 -8.79
C GLN A 149 23.95 15.01 -9.19
N PHE A 150 22.88 14.99 -9.99
CA PHE A 150 22.35 13.75 -10.57
C PHE A 150 23.38 13.02 -11.44
N GLY A 151 24.20 13.76 -12.20
CA GLY A 151 25.31 13.19 -12.97
C GLY A 151 26.34 12.45 -12.09
N GLN A 152 26.58 12.94 -10.87
CA GLN A 152 27.50 12.36 -9.91
C GLN A 152 26.88 11.18 -9.11
N LEU A 153 25.58 11.26 -8.83
CA LEU A 153 24.82 10.22 -8.10
C LEU A 153 24.32 9.06 -8.99
N LYS A 154 24.81 8.97 -10.24
CA LYS A 154 24.38 7.95 -11.21
C LYS A 154 24.79 6.53 -10.83
N HIS A 155 25.66 6.35 -9.84
CA HIS A 155 26.17 5.04 -9.44
C HIS A 155 25.06 4.09 -9.01
N ILE A 156 24.95 2.98 -9.74
CA ILE A 156 23.96 1.92 -9.48
C ILE A 156 24.01 1.37 -8.05
N LYS A 157 25.19 1.40 -7.43
CA LYS A 157 25.44 0.97 -6.04
C LYS A 157 24.57 1.72 -5.03
N TYR A 158 24.37 3.03 -5.20
CA TYR A 158 23.52 3.82 -4.29
C TYR A 158 22.07 3.33 -4.34
N ARG A 159 21.54 3.12 -5.54
CA ARG A 159 20.15 2.67 -5.73
C ARG A 159 19.94 1.24 -5.23
N LEU A 160 20.91 0.37 -5.47
CA LEU A 160 20.88 -0.99 -4.94
C LEU A 160 20.92 -0.99 -3.41
N SER A 161 21.82 -0.20 -2.81
CA SER A 161 21.91 -0.04 -1.36
C SER A 161 20.60 0.49 -0.77
N LEU A 162 20.03 1.53 -1.36
CA LEU A 162 18.75 2.09 -0.89
C LEU A 162 17.60 1.09 -1.06
N SER A 163 17.58 0.30 -2.14
CA SER A 163 16.56 -0.74 -2.34
C SER A 163 16.68 -1.84 -1.29
N VAL A 164 17.90 -2.29 -0.98
CA VAL A 164 18.15 -3.27 0.08
C VAL A 164 17.72 -2.72 1.43
N LEU A 165 18.05 -1.47 1.74
CA LEU A 165 17.61 -0.81 2.98
C LEU A 165 16.08 -0.79 3.09
N VAL A 166 15.38 -0.36 2.04
CA VAL A 166 13.90 -0.33 2.01
C VAL A 166 13.32 -1.73 2.22
N LEU A 167 13.88 -2.77 1.59
CA LEU A 167 13.45 -4.15 1.80
C LEU A 167 13.69 -4.61 3.25
N CYS A 168 14.87 -4.32 3.82
CA CYS A 168 15.17 -4.65 5.21
C CYS A 168 14.17 -4.00 6.17
N LEU A 169 13.88 -2.70 6.00
CA LEU A 169 12.88 -1.99 6.80
C LEU A 169 11.49 -2.61 6.63
N THR A 170 11.09 -2.89 5.39
CA THR A 170 9.82 -3.53 5.05
C THR A 170 9.67 -4.87 5.77
N PHE A 171 10.65 -5.76 5.64
CA PHE A 171 10.57 -7.10 6.25
C PHE A 171 10.66 -7.04 7.78
N ALA A 172 11.45 -6.12 8.34
CA ALA A 172 11.51 -5.92 9.79
C ALA A 172 10.15 -5.45 10.35
N TYR A 173 9.55 -4.43 9.72
CA TYR A 173 8.20 -3.95 10.09
C TYR A 173 7.16 -5.07 9.94
N SER A 174 7.19 -5.81 8.85
CA SER A 174 6.26 -6.92 8.58
C SER A 174 6.37 -8.04 9.62
N ALA A 175 7.59 -8.40 10.01
CA ALA A 175 7.83 -9.40 11.05
C ALA A 175 7.30 -8.91 12.41
N ALA A 176 7.56 -7.65 12.76
CA ALA A 176 7.07 -7.04 13.98
C ALA A 176 5.53 -6.99 14.03
N LYS A 177 4.87 -6.63 12.92
CA LYS A 177 3.40 -6.64 12.77
C LYS A 177 2.82 -8.04 12.99
N THR A 178 3.51 -9.07 12.50
CA THR A 178 3.05 -10.47 12.62
C THR A 178 3.18 -11.03 14.03
N VAL A 179 4.29 -10.76 14.72
CA VAL A 179 4.50 -11.20 16.11
C VAL A 179 3.53 -10.48 17.06
N GLY A 180 3.25 -9.20 16.80
CA GLY A 180 2.38 -8.39 17.65
C GLY A 180 2.99 -8.11 19.03
N GLY A 181 2.19 -7.53 19.93
CA GLY A 181 2.60 -7.27 21.31
C GLY A 181 3.49 -6.05 21.53
N LEU A 182 3.75 -5.25 20.49
CA LEU A 182 4.49 -4.00 20.59
C LEU A 182 3.53 -2.84 20.92
N PRO A 183 3.73 -2.13 22.04
CA PRO A 183 2.87 -0.99 22.38
C PRO A 183 3.06 0.12 21.34
N ASN A 184 1.95 0.77 20.95
CA ASN A 184 1.94 1.87 19.97
C ASN A 184 2.47 1.50 18.56
N PHE A 185 2.42 0.22 18.15
CA PHE A 185 2.91 -0.19 16.83
C PHE A 185 2.19 0.52 15.67
N GLU A 186 0.89 0.76 15.77
CA GLU A 186 0.10 1.50 14.76
C GLU A 186 0.60 2.95 14.55
N LYS A 187 1.23 3.55 15.57
CA LYS A 187 1.84 4.89 15.45
C LYS A 187 3.10 4.87 14.60
N VAL A 188 3.81 3.75 14.52
CA VAL A 188 4.99 3.59 13.65
C VAL A 188 4.56 3.71 12.20
N PHE A 189 3.53 2.97 11.80
CA PHE A 189 2.97 3.08 10.45
C PHE A 189 2.43 4.47 10.16
N THR A 190 1.69 5.05 11.10
CA THR A 190 1.15 6.40 10.97
C THR A 190 2.25 7.44 10.75
N GLY A 191 3.34 7.37 11.51
CA GLY A 191 4.51 8.22 11.32
C GLY A 191 5.20 7.99 9.97
N GLU A 192 5.36 6.74 9.56
CA GLU A 192 5.95 6.36 8.27
C GLU A 192 5.14 6.90 7.08
N VAL A 193 3.83 6.64 7.05
CA VAL A 193 2.95 7.07 5.96
C VAL A 193 2.84 8.60 5.91
N LEU A 194 2.82 9.29 7.05
CA LEU A 194 2.82 10.75 7.10
C LEU A 194 4.13 11.35 6.55
N ALA A 195 5.27 10.80 6.96
CA ALA A 195 6.58 11.25 6.51
C ALA A 195 6.76 11.04 5.01
N THR A 196 6.45 9.83 4.53
CA THR A 196 6.56 9.49 3.10
C THR A 196 5.56 10.25 2.24
N PHE A 197 4.32 10.44 2.69
CA PHE A 197 3.33 11.27 1.99
C PHE A 197 3.81 12.72 1.86
N THR A 198 4.25 13.32 2.97
CA THR A 198 4.76 14.69 2.98
C THR A 198 5.95 14.83 2.02
N TRP A 199 6.90 13.90 2.10
CA TRP A 199 8.04 13.85 1.19
C TRP A 199 7.60 13.76 -0.28
N MET A 200 6.70 12.83 -0.61
CA MET A 200 6.20 12.65 -1.96
C MET A 200 5.50 13.90 -2.49
N VAL A 201 4.69 14.58 -1.68
CA VAL A 201 4.02 15.84 -2.08
C VAL A 201 5.05 16.94 -2.31
N VAL A 202 5.96 17.19 -1.36
CA VAL A 202 7.01 18.22 -1.48
C VAL A 202 7.87 17.99 -2.71
N CYS A 203 8.29 16.74 -2.92
CA CYS A 203 9.08 16.32 -4.07
C CYS A 203 8.36 16.59 -5.40
N ASN A 204 7.11 16.12 -5.56
CA ASN A 204 6.35 16.33 -6.79
C ASN A 204 6.02 17.82 -7.02
N MET A 205 5.68 18.58 -5.97
CA MET A 205 5.42 20.01 -6.06
C MET A 205 6.67 20.80 -6.48
N SER A 206 7.83 20.41 -5.98
CA SER A 206 9.11 21.02 -6.37
C SER A 206 9.44 20.75 -7.84
N ILE A 207 9.22 19.51 -8.31
CA ILE A 207 9.39 19.16 -9.72
C ILE A 207 8.43 19.98 -10.60
N LEU A 208 7.15 20.08 -10.23
CA LEU A 208 6.17 20.90 -10.93
C LEU A 208 6.56 22.37 -10.96
N TRP A 209 7.08 22.89 -9.85
CA TRP A 209 7.54 24.28 -9.75
C TRP A 209 8.74 24.54 -10.66
N VAL A 210 9.74 23.67 -10.71
CA VAL A 210 10.89 23.81 -11.64
C VAL A 210 10.43 23.73 -13.10
N LEU A 211 9.57 22.77 -13.42
CA LEU A 211 9.01 22.63 -14.77
C LEU A 211 8.18 23.87 -15.17
N LYS A 212 7.46 24.48 -14.24
CA LYS A 212 6.71 25.74 -14.43
C LYS A 212 7.61 26.96 -14.51
N ARG A 213 8.66 27.06 -13.67
CA ARG A 213 9.58 28.22 -13.63
C ARG A 213 10.43 28.32 -14.89
N SER A 214 10.70 27.19 -15.56
CA SER A 214 11.31 27.18 -16.88
C SER A 214 10.49 27.92 -17.97
N ARG A 215 9.32 28.48 -17.63
CA ARG A 215 8.46 29.34 -18.48
C ARG A 215 8.98 30.80 -18.62
N GLY A 216 10.15 31.14 -18.08
CA GLY A 216 10.66 32.53 -18.10
C GLY A 216 11.11 33.05 -19.48
N ALA A 217 10.64 34.26 -19.82
CA ALA A 217 11.04 35.18 -20.91
C ALA A 217 10.54 34.90 -22.35
N GLY A 218 9.26 35.22 -22.63
CA GLY A 218 8.86 35.73 -23.95
C GLY A 218 8.33 34.76 -25.01
N LYS A 219 8.17 33.46 -24.73
CA LYS A 219 7.44 32.53 -25.61
C LYS A 219 6.37 31.79 -24.81
N ASP A 220 5.11 32.06 -25.13
CA ASP A 220 3.95 31.62 -24.34
C ASP A 220 3.65 30.11 -24.44
N GLU A 221 4.44 29.37 -25.23
CA GLU A 221 4.27 27.94 -25.42
C GLU A 221 5.32 27.12 -24.67
N MET A 222 4.85 26.33 -23.69
CA MET A 222 5.67 25.31 -23.04
C MET A 222 6.05 24.24 -24.07
N HIS A 223 7.35 24.08 -24.32
CA HIS A 223 7.90 23.06 -25.21
C HIS A 223 7.18 21.70 -25.01
N PRO A 224 6.78 20.99 -26.08
CA PRO A 224 5.89 19.83 -25.99
C PRO A 224 6.38 18.75 -25.01
N MET A 225 7.70 18.52 -24.93
CA MET A 225 8.28 17.57 -23.97
C MET A 225 8.10 18.00 -22.51
N LYS A 226 8.25 19.30 -22.22
CA LYS A 226 8.05 19.85 -20.85
C LYS A 226 6.57 19.78 -20.46
N ARG A 227 5.66 20.05 -21.41
CA ARG A 227 4.21 19.91 -21.18
C ARG A 227 3.83 18.47 -20.89
N LYS A 228 4.42 17.50 -21.59
CA LYS A 228 4.24 16.06 -21.32
C LYS A 228 4.75 15.71 -19.91
N ALA A 229 5.97 16.13 -19.56
CA ALA A 229 6.54 15.89 -18.23
C ALA A 229 5.71 16.53 -17.11
N PHE A 230 5.24 17.76 -17.28
CA PHE A 230 4.39 18.45 -16.31
C PHE A 230 3.08 17.70 -16.07
N LYS A 231 2.35 17.33 -17.14
CA LYS A 231 1.11 16.55 -17.04
C LYS A 231 1.36 15.20 -16.36
N MET A 232 2.49 14.56 -16.65
CA MET A 232 2.88 13.28 -16.05
C MET A 232 3.08 13.39 -14.54
N VAL A 233 3.85 14.39 -14.08
CA VAL A 233 4.12 14.63 -12.66
C VAL A 233 2.84 15.05 -11.93
N LEU A 234 2.01 15.90 -12.54
CA LEU A 234 0.71 16.29 -11.98
C LEU A 234 -0.20 15.07 -11.79
N SER A 235 -0.27 14.18 -12.79
CA SER A 235 -1.02 12.93 -12.68
C SER A 235 -0.50 12.03 -11.56
N ILE A 236 0.82 11.95 -11.35
CA ILE A 236 1.42 11.20 -10.22
C ILE A 236 1.00 11.81 -8.89
N LEU A 237 1.07 13.14 -8.76
CA LEU A 237 0.66 13.83 -7.54
C LEU A 237 -0.82 13.57 -7.22
N CYS A 238 -1.70 13.63 -8.21
CA CYS A 238 -3.12 13.30 -8.00
C CYS A 238 -3.32 11.86 -7.52
N ILE A 239 -2.58 10.89 -8.08
CA ILE A 239 -2.64 9.48 -7.65
C ILE A 239 -2.13 9.31 -6.22
N ILE A 240 -1.06 10.02 -5.85
CA ILE A 240 -0.51 9.97 -4.49
C ILE A 240 -1.53 10.54 -3.50
N VAL A 241 -2.11 11.70 -3.82
CA VAL A 241 -3.15 12.31 -2.97
C VAL A 241 -4.35 11.37 -2.83
N PHE A 242 -4.84 10.79 -3.93
CA PHE A 242 -5.98 9.88 -3.89
C PHE A 242 -5.73 8.63 -3.03
N ASN A 243 -4.57 7.99 -3.15
CA ASN A 243 -4.28 6.72 -2.46
C ASN A 243 -3.80 6.91 -1.01
N TYR A 244 -3.06 7.98 -0.72
CA TYR A 244 -2.37 8.13 0.57
C TYR A 244 -2.98 9.22 1.46
N LEU A 245 -3.76 10.18 0.93
CA LEU A 245 -4.42 11.17 1.78
C LEU A 245 -5.42 10.53 2.75
N PRO A 246 -6.27 9.55 2.36
CA PRO A 246 -7.23 8.95 3.29
C PRO A 246 -6.58 8.36 4.56
N PRO A 247 -5.57 7.46 4.48
CA PRO A 247 -4.93 6.96 5.70
C PRO A 247 -4.20 8.06 6.48
N VAL A 248 -3.55 9.02 5.81
CA VAL A 248 -2.86 10.14 6.47
C VAL A 248 -3.83 11.08 7.19
N ALA A 249 -5.04 11.26 6.68
CA ALA A 249 -6.06 12.11 7.28
C ALA A 249 -6.84 11.42 8.41
N LEU A 250 -6.87 10.08 8.44
CA LEU A 250 -7.70 9.32 9.38
C LEU A 250 -6.89 8.70 10.52
N PHE A 251 -5.72 8.12 10.24
CA PHE A 251 -4.97 7.31 11.21
C PHE A 251 -4.36 8.11 12.37
N PRO A 252 -3.85 9.36 12.17
CA PRO A 252 -3.38 10.18 13.30
C PRO A 252 -4.46 10.53 14.33
N PHE A 253 -5.74 10.41 13.96
CA PHE A 253 -6.88 10.70 14.81
C PHE A 253 -7.51 9.43 15.38
N GLU A 254 -6.78 8.32 15.44
CA GLU A 254 -7.22 7.04 16.03
C GLU A 254 -7.92 7.23 17.39
N ASP A 255 -7.34 8.04 18.29
CA ASP A 255 -7.86 8.30 19.63
C ASP A 255 -9.24 9.00 19.67
N PHE A 256 -9.71 9.56 18.55
CA PHE A 256 -11.03 10.18 18.43
C PHE A 256 -12.14 9.20 18.03
N TYR A 257 -11.79 8.01 17.56
CA TYR A 257 -12.74 6.98 17.16
C TYR A 257 -12.97 5.99 18.30
N SER A 258 -14.16 5.38 18.35
CA SER A 258 -14.32 4.20 19.20
C SER A 258 -13.47 3.05 18.65
N PRO A 259 -12.93 2.15 19.51
CA PRO A 259 -12.05 1.08 19.07
C PRO A 259 -12.65 0.19 17.97
N ASP A 260 -13.94 -0.09 18.04
CA ASP A 260 -14.63 -0.92 17.04
C ASP A 260 -14.81 -0.19 15.71
N VAL A 261 -15.11 1.11 15.72
CA VAL A 261 -15.24 1.91 14.48
C VAL A 261 -13.88 2.04 13.79
N PHE A 262 -12.82 2.30 14.57
CA PHE A 262 -11.48 2.39 13.99
C PHE A 262 -11.06 1.07 13.35
N ARG A 263 -11.24 -0.04 14.09
CA ARG A 263 -10.83 -1.38 13.66
C ARG A 263 -11.66 -1.93 12.50
N CYS A 264 -12.98 -1.77 12.54
CA CYS A 264 -13.88 -2.41 11.58
C CYS A 264 -14.21 -1.56 10.36
N TYR A 265 -14.01 -0.24 10.43
CA TYR A 265 -14.38 0.67 9.34
C TYR A 265 -13.20 1.52 8.87
N VAL A 266 -12.60 2.32 9.76
CA VAL A 266 -11.57 3.31 9.38
C VAL A 266 -10.31 2.64 8.85
N GLN A 267 -9.80 1.62 9.54
CA GLN A 267 -8.62 0.87 9.12
C GLN A 267 -8.84 0.16 7.77
N PRO A 268 -9.86 -0.68 7.58
CA PRO A 268 -10.12 -1.32 6.29
C PRO A 268 -10.25 -0.33 5.14
N VAL A 269 -11.01 0.77 5.33
CA VAL A 269 -11.18 1.79 4.29
C VAL A 269 -9.86 2.51 3.99
N GLY A 270 -9.10 2.91 5.02
CA GLY A 270 -7.81 3.57 4.84
C GLY A 270 -6.78 2.69 4.13
N PHE A 271 -6.69 1.41 4.53
CA PHE A 271 -5.82 0.43 3.86
C PHE A 271 -6.30 0.12 2.44
N ALA A 272 -7.60 0.12 2.16
CA ALA A 272 -8.13 -0.09 0.81
C ALA A 272 -7.57 0.95 -0.18
N PHE A 273 -7.55 2.24 0.20
CA PHE A 273 -6.95 3.31 -0.63
C PHE A 273 -5.44 3.14 -0.82
N LEU A 274 -4.73 2.67 0.20
CA LEU A 274 -3.31 2.33 0.06
C LEU A 274 -3.11 1.11 -0.85
N ASN A 275 -3.97 0.10 -0.73
CA ASN A 275 -3.88 -1.17 -1.43
C ASN A 275 -4.17 -1.00 -2.92
N VAL A 276 -5.17 -0.19 -3.31
CA VAL A 276 -5.50 0.04 -4.73
C VAL A 276 -4.37 0.73 -5.50
N SER A 277 -3.39 1.31 -4.79
CA SER A 277 -2.16 1.84 -5.39
C SER A 277 -1.41 0.79 -6.21
N SER A 278 -1.45 -0.49 -5.81
CA SER A 278 -0.78 -1.60 -6.51
C SER A 278 -1.42 -1.91 -7.87
N THR A 279 -2.63 -1.42 -8.14
CA THR A 279 -3.26 -1.48 -9.46
C THR A 279 -3.07 -0.19 -10.24
N ILE A 280 -3.33 0.96 -9.62
CA ILE A 280 -3.32 2.25 -10.32
C ILE A 280 -1.92 2.59 -10.85
N GLN A 281 -0.88 2.39 -10.04
CA GLN A 281 0.49 2.78 -10.39
C GLN A 281 1.06 2.02 -11.60
N PRO A 282 1.03 0.67 -11.65
CA PRO A 282 1.54 -0.07 -12.81
C PRO A 282 0.70 0.18 -14.06
N LEU A 283 -0.63 0.29 -13.96
CA LEU A 283 -1.47 0.62 -15.12
C LEU A 283 -1.10 1.98 -15.71
N VAL A 284 -0.93 2.99 -14.85
CA VAL A 284 -0.50 4.33 -15.28
C VAL A 284 0.90 4.30 -15.88
N TYR A 285 1.81 3.48 -15.37
CA TYR A 285 3.14 3.27 -15.98
C TYR A 285 3.01 2.63 -17.38
N LEU A 286 2.22 1.58 -17.52
CA LEU A 286 2.02 0.87 -18.80
C LEU A 286 1.38 1.77 -19.85
N CYS A 287 0.30 2.48 -19.50
CA CYS A 287 -0.35 3.43 -20.42
C CYS A 287 0.60 4.57 -20.85
N ARG A 288 1.57 4.94 -20.00
CA ARG A 288 2.58 5.95 -20.35
C ARG A 288 3.65 5.39 -21.27
N LEU A 289 4.04 4.14 -21.07
CA LEU A 289 4.98 3.44 -21.95
C LEU A 289 4.40 3.34 -23.36
N GLU A 290 3.13 2.94 -23.47
CA GLU A 290 2.40 2.89 -24.74
C GLU A 290 2.33 4.26 -25.42
N LYS A 291 1.97 5.33 -24.69
CA LYS A 291 1.97 6.71 -25.21
C LYS A 291 3.36 7.29 -25.47
N ALA A 292 4.43 6.66 -24.98
CA ALA A 292 5.81 7.03 -25.27
C ALA A 292 6.34 6.28 -26.51
N GLN A 293 5.87 5.05 -26.73
CA GLN A 293 6.12 4.23 -27.89
C GLN A 293 4.98 4.38 -28.91
N PHE A 294 4.88 5.52 -29.59
CA PHE A 294 4.03 5.59 -30.77
C PHE A 294 4.55 4.56 -31.80
N LEU A 295 3.74 3.52 -32.04
CA LEU A 295 3.79 2.46 -33.07
C LEU A 295 4.63 1.18 -32.79
N SER A 296 3.91 0.10 -32.45
CA SER A 296 4.07 -1.23 -33.08
C SER A 296 2.81 -2.08 -32.83
N ASP A 297 1.94 -2.15 -33.84
CA ASP A 297 0.62 -2.81 -33.85
C ASP A 297 0.62 -4.34 -33.67
N GLY A 298 1.80 -4.96 -33.49
CA GLY A 298 1.90 -6.43 -33.45
C GLY A 298 1.60 -7.07 -32.10
N CYS A 299 1.85 -6.38 -30.99
CA CYS A 299 1.79 -6.99 -29.66
C CYS A 299 0.49 -6.66 -28.88
N VAL A 300 -0.20 -5.57 -29.25
CA VAL A 300 -1.36 -5.03 -28.51
C VAL A 300 -2.67 -5.75 -28.85
N LYS A 301 -2.86 -6.22 -30.10
CA LYS A 301 -4.10 -6.89 -30.52
C LYS A 301 -4.44 -8.17 -29.75
N LYS A 302 -3.50 -8.71 -28.98
CA LYS A 302 -3.67 -9.98 -28.26
C LYS A 302 -3.95 -9.85 -26.76
N CYS A 303 -3.76 -8.68 -26.14
CA CYS A 303 -3.74 -8.59 -24.67
C CYS A 303 -4.71 -7.61 -24.00
N CYS A 304 -5.33 -6.64 -24.70
CA CYS A 304 -6.29 -5.69 -24.09
C CYS A 304 -7.26 -5.10 -25.14
N PRO A 305 -8.58 -5.45 -25.14
CA PRO A 305 -9.54 -4.96 -26.15
C PRO A 305 -10.03 -3.51 -25.95
N CYS A 306 -9.81 -2.89 -24.78
CA CYS A 306 -10.56 -1.70 -24.36
C CYS A 306 -10.10 -0.34 -24.96
N ALA A 307 -9.23 -0.31 -25.97
CA ALA A 307 -8.69 0.94 -26.52
C ALA A 307 -9.04 1.21 -28.00
N ALA A 308 -9.97 0.46 -28.59
CA ALA A 308 -10.23 0.54 -30.04
C ALA A 308 -11.23 1.63 -30.47
N GLU A 309 -11.90 2.35 -29.57
CA GLU A 309 -13.08 3.15 -29.96
C GLU A 309 -12.88 4.67 -30.15
N GLU A 310 -11.71 5.26 -29.91
CA GLU A 310 -11.59 6.74 -29.92
C GLU A 310 -10.86 7.36 -31.13
N ASN A 311 -10.71 6.64 -32.25
CA ASN A 311 -10.06 7.19 -33.45
C ASN A 311 -10.83 6.94 -34.75
N THR A 312 -12.11 7.30 -34.81
CA THR A 312 -12.81 7.42 -36.10
C THR A 312 -13.67 8.68 -36.16
N LYS A 313 -13.04 9.84 -36.27
CA LYS A 313 -13.65 11.01 -36.91
C LYS A 313 -12.69 11.56 -37.96
N ALA A 314 -12.95 11.21 -39.21
CA ALA A 314 -12.31 11.77 -40.39
C ALA A 314 -12.70 13.27 -40.53
N PRO A 315 -11.82 14.14 -41.04
CA PRO A 315 -12.15 15.53 -41.32
C PRO A 315 -13.02 15.66 -42.59
N PRO A 316 -13.86 16.70 -42.70
CA PRO A 316 -14.75 16.87 -43.85
C PRO A 316 -13.97 17.24 -45.12
N ALA A 317 -14.43 16.68 -46.24
CA ALA A 317 -13.91 16.97 -47.58
C ALA A 317 -14.12 18.45 -47.92
N GLN A 318 -13.05 19.10 -48.41
CA GLN A 318 -13.15 20.39 -49.09
C GLN A 318 -13.80 20.17 -50.45
N ASN A 319 -14.95 20.81 -50.67
CA ASN A 319 -15.56 20.93 -51.98
C ASN A 319 -14.82 21.99 -52.83
N THR A 320 -14.98 21.77 -54.13
CA THR A 320 -14.42 22.39 -55.34
C THR A 320 -14.28 23.92 -55.32
#